data_AF-A0AAJ1NXD9-F1
#
_entry.id   AF-A0AAJ1NXD9-F1
#
_cell.length_a   1.000
_cell.length_b   1.000
_cell.length_c   1.000
_cell.angle_alpha   90.00
_cell.angle_beta   90.00
_cell.angle_gamma   90.00
#
_symmetry.space_group_name_H-M   'P 1'
#
loop_
_entity.id
_entity.type
_entity.pdbx_description
1 polymer ?
#
loop_
_entity_poly.entity_id
_entity_poly.type
_entity_poly.pdbx_seq_one_letter_code
_entity_poly.pdbx_strand_id
1 'polypeptide(L)'
;MGVVTTSVAFFFLRKEFHTGLSLQDSSSATEPSKTIILLSPHIKKWLAICIPIVYIIDILCMIQFKLQGSDATALIGGTTVIMIIIIALIAYKGNGLNKTTDYFIEGLQFGFKIFGPVIPIAALFYLGDSGFVKIIGDYLPKGSHGIINDLGIALSQTVPLNQYVSAGTLTIVGVITGLDGSGFSGISLAGSIANLFGTALGNGTATLTALGQIAAIWTGGGTLIPWALIPAAAICKVDPFELARRNFLPVIIGLIVTTIVAMFIL
;
A
#
# COMPACT_ATOMS: atom_id res chain seq x y z
N MET A 1 -10.74 2.00 -10.28
CA MET A 1 -9.83 2.73 -9.38
C MET A 1 -8.66 3.40 -10.10
N GLY A 2 -7.58 2.68 -10.45
CA GLY A 2 -6.32 3.30 -10.93
C GLY A 2 -6.47 4.30 -12.08
N VAL A 3 -7.18 3.91 -13.15
CA VAL A 3 -7.42 4.80 -14.31
C VAL A 3 -8.07 6.12 -13.91
N VAL A 4 -9.10 6.08 -13.06
CA VAL A 4 -9.85 7.26 -12.63
C VAL A 4 -8.96 8.16 -11.76
N THR A 5 -8.33 7.59 -10.75
CA THR A 5 -7.49 8.35 -9.80
C THR A 5 -6.30 9.00 -10.50
N THR A 6 -5.58 8.27 -11.35
CA THR A 6 -4.44 8.82 -12.10
C THR A 6 -4.88 9.91 -13.08
N SER A 7 -6.02 9.73 -13.76
CA SER A 7 -6.53 10.74 -14.70
C SER A 7 -6.93 12.02 -13.96
N VAL A 8 -7.68 11.91 -12.85
CA VAL A 8 -8.09 13.05 -12.04
C VAL A 8 -6.88 13.79 -11.45
N ALA A 9 -5.90 13.04 -10.91
CA ALA A 9 -4.66 13.61 -10.41
C ALA A 9 -3.91 14.37 -11.51
N PHE A 10 -3.80 13.79 -12.72
CA PHE A 10 -3.17 14.44 -13.86
C PHE A 10 -3.85 15.77 -14.22
N PHE A 11 -5.18 15.82 -14.28
CA PHE A 11 -5.90 17.06 -14.60
C PHE A 11 -5.74 18.14 -13.52
N PHE A 12 -5.72 17.76 -12.24
CA PHE A 12 -5.46 18.72 -11.16
C PHE A 12 -4.04 19.28 -11.21
N LEU A 13 -3.04 18.42 -11.38
CA LEU A 13 -1.65 18.85 -11.54
C LEU A 13 -1.47 19.74 -12.77
N ARG A 14 -2.04 19.35 -13.91
CA ARG A 14 -1.99 20.15 -15.14
C ARG A 14 -2.62 21.54 -14.95
N LYS A 15 -3.76 21.61 -14.25
CA LYS A 15 -4.42 22.88 -13.93
C LYS A 15 -3.52 23.75 -13.05
N GLU A 16 -2.93 23.16 -12.00
CA GLU A 16 -2.01 23.84 -11.08
C GLU A 16 -0.82 24.46 -11.82
N PHE A 17 -0.17 23.71 -12.71
CA PHE A 17 0.93 24.18 -13.56
C PHE A 17 0.53 25.34 -14.47
N HIS A 18 -0.69 25.34 -15.00
CA HIS A 18 -1.18 26.45 -15.85
C HIS A 18 -1.56 27.70 -15.04
N THR A 19 -1.99 27.54 -13.78
CA THR A 19 -2.37 28.67 -12.91
C THR A 19 -1.21 29.33 -12.17
N GLY A 20 0.01 28.79 -12.26
CA GLY A 20 1.20 29.39 -11.65
C GLY A 20 1.18 29.40 -10.12
N LEU A 21 0.38 28.54 -9.47
CA LEU A 21 0.48 28.34 -8.02
C LEU A 21 1.85 27.70 -7.75
N SER A 22 2.78 28.56 -7.33
CA SER A 22 4.15 28.21 -6.99
C SER A 22 4.17 27.06 -6.00
N LEU A 23 5.00 26.05 -6.28
CA LEU A 23 5.50 25.09 -5.30
C LEU A 23 6.36 25.86 -4.28
N GLN A 24 5.69 26.59 -3.39
CA GLN A 24 6.35 27.35 -2.34
C GLN A 24 6.42 26.48 -1.08
N ASP A 25 7.64 26.32 -0.60
CA ASP A 25 8.06 25.69 0.65
C ASP A 25 7.89 24.17 0.77
N SER A 26 8.84 23.45 0.17
CA SER A 26 9.38 22.26 0.82
C SER A 26 10.85 22.50 1.10
N SER A 27 11.10 22.86 2.35
CA SER A 27 12.39 23.10 2.97
C SER A 27 13.47 22.18 2.41
N SER A 28 14.55 22.79 1.95
CA SER A 28 15.82 22.15 1.66
C SER A 28 16.31 21.40 2.91
N ALA A 29 15.95 20.13 3.03
CA ALA A 29 16.67 19.20 3.88
C ALA A 29 18.04 19.01 3.24
N THR A 30 19.01 19.76 3.76
CA THR A 30 20.43 19.65 3.43
C THR A 30 20.91 18.26 3.83
N GLU A 31 20.78 17.28 2.94
CA GLU A 31 21.50 16.03 3.13
C GLU A 31 23.01 16.30 2.99
N PRO A 32 23.85 15.67 3.83
CA PRO A 32 25.28 15.77 3.68
C PRO A 32 25.66 15.29 2.29
N SER A 33 26.53 16.04 1.62
CA SER A 33 27.13 15.72 0.32
C SER A 33 27.66 14.27 0.31
N LYS A 34 26.83 13.30 -0.10
CA LYS A 34 27.29 11.94 -0.40
C LYS A 34 28.23 12.05 -1.58
N THR A 35 29.46 11.55 -1.41
CA THR A 35 30.51 11.53 -2.43
C THR A 35 29.94 11.02 -3.76
N ILE A 36 29.84 11.91 -4.76
CA ILE A 36 29.29 11.56 -6.06
C ILE A 36 30.27 10.61 -6.73
N ILE A 37 29.89 9.33 -6.82
CA ILE A 37 30.70 8.37 -7.55
C ILE A 37 30.48 8.59 -9.03
N LEU A 38 31.56 8.96 -9.70
CA LEU A 38 31.63 9.06 -11.15
C LEU A 38 31.68 7.65 -11.75
N LEU A 39 30.52 6.98 -11.81
CA LEU A 39 30.29 5.89 -12.74
C LEU A 39 30.43 6.43 -14.18
N SER A 40 31.07 5.66 -15.06
CA SER A 40 31.15 5.99 -16.48
C SER A 40 29.74 6.18 -17.08
N PRO A 41 29.54 7.15 -17.99
CA PRO A 41 28.23 7.41 -18.60
C PRO A 41 27.61 6.16 -19.25
N HIS A 42 28.43 5.28 -19.81
CA HIS A 42 27.99 4.05 -20.46
C HIS A 42 27.41 3.06 -19.44
N ILE A 43 28.06 2.90 -18.29
CA ILE A 43 27.59 2.02 -17.20
C ILE A 43 26.29 2.55 -16.62
N LYS A 44 26.17 3.86 -16.41
CA LYS A 44 24.91 4.48 -15.93
C LYS A 44 23.75 4.19 -16.88
N LYS A 45 23.96 4.37 -18.19
CA LYS A 45 22.94 4.10 -19.21
C LYS A 45 22.56 2.61 -19.25
N TRP A 46 23.55 1.73 -19.14
CA TRP A 46 23.32 0.29 -19.10
C TRP A 46 22.51 -0.12 -17.86
N LEU A 47 22.89 0.36 -16.66
CA LEU A 47 22.16 0.09 -15.42
C LEU A 47 20.72 0.63 -15.45
N ALA A 48 20.53 1.84 -15.98
CA ALA A 48 19.21 2.46 -16.09
C ALA A 48 18.23 1.66 -16.99
N ILE A 49 18.75 0.91 -17.96
CA ILE A 49 17.96 0.03 -18.83
C ILE A 49 17.82 -1.37 -18.19
N CYS A 50 18.88 -1.88 -17.58
CA CYS A 50 18.93 -3.21 -16.98
C CYS A 50 17.94 -3.34 -15.81
N ILE A 51 17.88 -2.36 -14.91
CA ILE A 51 17.02 -2.40 -13.72
C ILE A 51 15.53 -2.59 -14.08
N PRO A 52 14.91 -1.79 -14.97
CA PRO A 52 13.53 -2.02 -15.40
C PRO A 52 13.32 -3.39 -16.05
N ILE A 53 14.27 -3.87 -16.86
CA ILE A 53 14.15 -5.18 -17.52
C ILE A 53 14.12 -6.29 -16.48
N VAL A 54 15.00 -6.25 -15.48
CA VAL A 54 15.05 -7.22 -14.39
C VAL A 54 13.72 -7.26 -13.63
N TYR A 55 13.13 -6.11 -13.29
CA TYR A 55 11.81 -6.09 -12.63
C TYR A 55 10.65 -6.50 -13.54
N ILE A 56 10.73 -6.27 -14.85
CA ILE A 56 9.76 -6.82 -15.81
C ILE A 56 9.84 -8.35 -15.81
N ILE A 57 11.05 -8.91 -15.77
CA ILE A 57 11.26 -10.36 -15.66
C ILE A 57 10.68 -10.88 -14.35
N ASP A 58 10.88 -10.21 -13.22
CA ASP A 58 10.26 -10.60 -11.94
C ASP A 58 8.73 -10.66 -12.07
N ILE A 59 8.10 -9.64 -12.68
CA ILE A 59 6.65 -9.62 -12.91
C ILE A 59 6.21 -10.80 -13.79
N LEU A 60 6.93 -11.07 -14.88
CA LEU A 60 6.63 -12.19 -15.77
C LEU A 60 6.74 -13.54 -15.03
N CYS A 61 7.78 -13.71 -14.21
CA CYS A 61 7.95 -14.88 -13.35
C CYS A 61 6.81 -15.01 -12.34
N MET A 62 6.41 -13.92 -11.69
CA MET A 62 5.29 -13.93 -10.75
C MET A 62 3.99 -14.39 -11.42
N ILE A 63 3.70 -13.93 -12.64
CA ILE A 63 2.52 -14.34 -13.40
C ILE A 63 2.61 -15.80 -13.81
N GLN A 64 3.74 -16.21 -14.41
CA GLN A 64 3.92 -17.55 -14.97
C GLN A 64 3.91 -18.64 -13.88
N PHE A 65 4.57 -18.39 -12.76
CA PHE A 65 4.68 -19.32 -11.64
C PHE A 65 3.60 -19.09 -10.57
N LYS A 66 2.70 -18.12 -10.77
CA LYS A 66 1.65 -17.72 -9.83
C LYS A 66 2.18 -17.43 -8.43
N LEU A 67 3.36 -16.80 -8.34
CA LEU A 67 3.99 -16.45 -7.07
C LEU A 67 3.18 -15.34 -6.39
N GLN A 68 2.80 -15.55 -5.13
CA GLN A 68 2.00 -14.61 -4.35
C GLN A 68 2.55 -14.52 -2.92
N GLY A 69 2.23 -13.44 -2.22
CA GLY A 69 2.60 -13.26 -0.81
C GLY A 69 4.11 -13.33 -0.56
N SER A 70 4.52 -14.28 0.29
CA SER A 70 5.93 -14.46 0.70
C SER A 70 6.85 -14.76 -0.47
N ASP A 71 6.39 -15.54 -1.45
CA ASP A 71 7.23 -16.01 -2.56
C ASP A 71 7.53 -14.87 -3.53
N ALA A 72 6.51 -14.06 -3.83
CA ALA A 72 6.67 -12.84 -4.60
C ALA A 72 7.61 -11.85 -3.91
N THR A 73 7.47 -11.71 -2.58
CA THR A 73 8.34 -10.83 -1.77
C THR A 73 9.79 -11.33 -1.79
N ALA A 74 10.01 -12.63 -1.68
CA ALA A 74 11.34 -13.24 -1.73
C ALA A 74 12.02 -13.03 -3.09
N LEU A 75 11.27 -13.17 -4.19
CA LEU A 75 11.78 -12.92 -5.54
C LEU A 75 12.23 -11.47 -5.71
N ILE A 76 11.31 -10.51 -5.52
CA ILE A 76 11.59 -9.08 -5.72
C ILE A 76 12.70 -8.60 -4.77
N GLY A 77 12.64 -9.02 -3.50
CA GLY A 77 13.63 -8.68 -2.49
C GLY A 77 15.02 -9.25 -2.80
N GLY A 78 15.09 -10.53 -3.17
CA GLY A 78 16.32 -11.21 -3.55
C GLY A 78 16.96 -10.59 -4.79
N THR A 79 16.16 -10.31 -5.82
CA THR A 79 16.60 -9.61 -7.03
C THR A 79 17.18 -8.23 -6.69
N THR A 80 16.51 -7.48 -5.80
CA THR A 80 16.99 -6.17 -5.35
C THR A 80 18.33 -6.27 -4.61
N VAL A 81 18.51 -7.24 -3.72
CA VAL A 81 19.77 -7.46 -2.98
C VAL A 81 20.91 -7.79 -3.96
N ILE A 82 20.67 -8.69 -4.91
CA ILE A 82 21.65 -9.04 -5.95
C ILE A 82 22.04 -7.79 -6.76
N MET A 83 21.05 -6.98 -7.16
CA MET A 83 21.30 -5.74 -7.90
C MET A 83 22.11 -4.73 -7.07
N ILE A 84 21.82 -4.56 -5.78
CA ILE A 84 22.63 -3.70 -4.90
C ILE A 84 24.07 -4.18 -4.84
N ILE A 85 24.30 -5.49 -4.66
CA ILE A 85 25.65 -6.08 -4.63
C ILE A 85 26.39 -5.80 -5.95
N ILE A 86 25.76 -6.08 -7.09
CA ILE A 86 26.36 -5.87 -8.41
C ILE A 86 26.70 -4.39 -8.63
N ILE A 87 25.75 -3.49 -8.34
CA ILE A 87 25.94 -2.05 -8.51
C ILE A 87 27.04 -1.53 -7.58
N ALA A 88 27.07 -1.98 -6.32
CA ALA A 88 28.08 -1.59 -5.36
C ALA A 88 29.48 -2.08 -5.74
N LEU A 89 29.61 -3.32 -6.24
CA LEU A 89 30.88 -3.85 -6.76
C LEU A 89 31.38 -3.05 -7.97
N ILE A 90 30.49 -2.68 -8.89
CA ILE A 90 30.85 -1.86 -10.07
C ILE A 90 31.25 -0.44 -9.66
N ALA A 91 30.50 0.17 -8.74
CA ALA A 91 30.68 1.57 -8.35
C ALA A 91 31.89 1.78 -7.40
N TYR A 92 32.13 0.84 -6.48
CA TYR A 92 33.11 0.98 -5.39
C TYR A 92 34.26 -0.04 -5.46
N LYS A 93 34.28 -0.91 -6.47
CA LYS A 93 35.33 -1.91 -6.71
C LYS A 93 35.59 -2.75 -5.45
N GLY A 94 36.83 -2.75 -4.95
CA GLY A 94 37.24 -3.53 -3.77
C GLY A 94 36.49 -3.20 -2.48
N ASN A 95 35.82 -2.05 -2.40
CA ASN A 95 35.02 -1.66 -1.23
C ASN A 95 33.51 -1.89 -1.42
N GLY A 96 33.09 -2.54 -2.52
CA GLY A 96 31.68 -2.74 -2.87
C GLY A 96 30.90 -3.60 -1.88
N LEU A 97 31.52 -4.63 -1.30
CA LEU A 97 30.87 -5.46 -0.28
C LEU A 97 30.58 -4.67 1.01
N ASN A 98 31.55 -3.89 1.49
CA ASN A 98 31.35 -3.02 2.65
C ASN A 98 30.23 -2.00 2.39
N LYS A 99 30.21 -1.40 1.19
CA LYS A 99 29.14 -0.46 0.83
C LYS A 99 27.77 -1.12 0.69
N THR A 100 27.71 -2.37 0.23
CA THR A 100 26.47 -3.16 0.24
C THR A 100 25.93 -3.26 1.66
N THR A 101 26.79 -3.60 2.63
CA THR A 101 26.41 -3.65 4.05
C THR A 101 25.93 -2.30 4.56
N ASP A 102 26.61 -1.21 4.25
CA ASP A 102 26.17 0.15 4.62
C ASP A 102 24.76 0.44 4.09
N TYR A 103 24.52 0.17 2.80
CA TYR A 103 23.20 0.39 2.19
C TYR A 103 22.13 -0.50 2.81
N PHE A 104 22.47 -1.73 3.18
CA PHE A 104 21.54 -2.62 3.88
C PHE A 104 21.19 -2.10 5.28
N ILE A 105 22.17 -1.64 6.04
CA ILE A 105 21.96 -1.03 7.36
C ILE A 105 21.15 0.26 7.25
N GLU A 106 21.52 1.17 6.33
CA GLU A 106 20.78 2.41 6.04
C GLU A 106 19.33 2.09 5.67
N GLY A 107 19.10 1.13 4.78
CA GLY A 107 17.77 0.68 4.37
C GLY A 107 16.95 0.08 5.51
N LEU A 108 17.58 -0.73 6.36
CA LEU A 108 16.93 -1.32 7.54
C LEU A 108 16.53 -0.25 8.56
N GLN A 109 17.43 0.68 8.88
CA GLN A 109 17.15 1.80 9.78
C GLN A 109 16.05 2.69 9.24
N PHE A 110 16.08 2.98 7.94
CA PHE A 110 15.03 3.72 7.25
C PHE A 110 13.68 3.01 7.33
N GLY A 111 13.67 1.69 7.08
CA GLY A 111 12.48 0.84 7.24
C GLY A 111 11.90 0.92 8.65
N PHE A 112 12.71 0.67 9.69
CA PHE A 112 12.24 0.76 11.09
C PHE A 112 11.78 2.17 11.48
N LYS A 113 12.45 3.22 11.00
CA LYS A 113 12.04 4.61 11.25
C LYS A 113 10.66 4.89 10.64
N ILE A 114 10.39 4.39 9.45
CA ILE A 114 9.11 4.57 8.76
C ILE A 114 8.01 3.71 9.37
N PHE A 115 8.28 2.43 9.62
CA PHE A 115 7.30 1.48 10.12
C PHE A 115 7.12 1.50 11.64
N GLY A 116 7.95 2.24 12.38
CA GLY A 116 7.86 2.35 13.84
C GLY A 116 6.45 2.66 14.35
N PRO A 117 5.74 3.67 13.82
CA PRO A 117 4.35 3.95 14.16
C PRO A 117 3.36 2.85 13.74
N VAL A 118 3.66 2.09 12.67
CA VAL A 118 2.78 1.03 12.13
C VAL A 118 2.75 -0.19 13.05
N ILE A 119 3.86 -0.50 13.74
CA ILE A 119 3.96 -1.67 14.63
C ILE A 119 2.87 -1.70 15.72
N PRO A 120 2.70 -0.67 16.58
CA PRO A 120 1.67 -0.70 17.62
C PRO A 120 0.25 -0.71 17.05
N ILE A 121 0.02 -0.04 15.91
CA ILE A 121 -1.27 -0.01 15.23
C ILE A 121 -1.65 -1.41 14.75
N ALA A 122 -0.74 -2.06 13.99
CA ALA A 122 -0.96 -3.42 13.51
C ALA A 122 -1.09 -4.42 14.67
N ALA A 123 -0.31 -4.27 15.74
CA ALA A 123 -0.39 -5.12 16.91
C ALA A 123 -1.77 -5.07 17.59
N LEU A 124 -2.32 -3.88 17.82
CA LEU A 124 -3.66 -3.72 18.39
C LEU A 124 -4.76 -4.22 17.44
N PHE A 125 -4.59 -4.02 16.14
CA PHE A 125 -5.52 -4.54 15.14
C PHE A 125 -5.56 -6.07 15.15
N TYR A 126 -4.40 -6.73 15.04
CA TYR A 126 -4.32 -8.19 15.10
C TYR A 126 -4.78 -8.75 16.44
N LEU A 127 -4.56 -8.03 17.55
CA LEU A 127 -5.10 -8.37 18.86
C LEU A 127 -6.63 -8.37 18.88
N GLY A 128 -7.31 -7.56 18.05
CA GLY A 128 -8.76 -7.56 17.89
C GLY A 128 -9.33 -8.66 16.97
N ASP A 129 -8.47 -9.36 16.23
CA ASP A 129 -8.83 -10.48 15.33
C ASP A 129 -8.28 -11.81 15.90
N SER A 130 -7.52 -12.57 15.12
CA SER A 130 -6.98 -13.88 15.46
C SER A 130 -5.89 -13.86 16.52
N GLY A 131 -5.35 -12.68 16.84
CA GLY A 131 -4.41 -12.47 17.94
C GLY A 131 -5.06 -12.51 19.32
N PHE A 132 -6.36 -12.22 19.44
CA PHE A 132 -7.07 -12.17 20.72
C PHE A 132 -6.95 -13.51 21.47
N VAL A 133 -7.38 -14.59 20.82
CA VAL A 133 -7.42 -15.93 21.42
C VAL A 133 -6.01 -16.44 21.74
N LYS A 134 -5.02 -16.07 20.92
CA LYS A 134 -3.62 -16.50 21.08
C LYS A 134 -2.90 -15.77 22.22
N ILE A 135 -3.20 -14.50 22.45
CA ILE A 135 -2.47 -13.64 23.39
C ILE A 135 -3.24 -13.46 24.70
N ILE A 136 -4.53 -13.15 24.60
CA ILE A 136 -5.40 -12.90 25.76
C ILE A 136 -6.00 -14.22 26.25
N GLY A 137 -6.47 -15.07 25.34
CA GLY A 137 -7.11 -16.35 25.64
C GLY A 137 -8.58 -16.41 25.20
N ASP A 138 -9.23 -17.54 25.47
CA ASP A 138 -10.62 -17.79 25.08
C ASP A 138 -11.62 -17.18 26.09
N TYR A 139 -11.63 -15.85 26.14
CA TYR A 139 -12.51 -15.04 26.99
C TYR A 139 -13.70 -14.44 26.21
N LEU A 140 -13.75 -14.68 24.90
CA LEU A 140 -14.86 -14.20 24.07
C LEU A 140 -16.09 -15.10 24.28
N PRO A 141 -17.31 -14.56 24.09
CA PRO A 141 -18.54 -15.37 24.20
C PRO A 141 -18.50 -16.58 23.26
N LYS A 142 -19.13 -17.69 23.69
CA LYS A 142 -19.27 -18.89 22.85
C LYS A 142 -19.97 -18.53 21.54
N GLY A 143 -19.28 -18.71 20.41
CA GLY A 143 -19.76 -18.34 19.07
C GLY A 143 -19.16 -17.05 18.49
N SER A 144 -18.29 -16.36 19.24
CA SER A 144 -17.48 -15.26 18.72
C SER A 144 -16.46 -15.75 17.69
N HIS A 145 -16.27 -14.96 16.64
CA HIS A 145 -15.24 -15.19 15.60
C HIS A 145 -14.09 -14.17 15.72
N GLY A 146 -13.95 -13.52 16.88
CA GLY A 146 -13.04 -12.40 17.11
C GLY A 146 -13.77 -11.06 17.07
N ILE A 147 -13.30 -10.07 17.85
CA ILE A 147 -13.99 -8.78 18.05
C ILE A 147 -14.27 -8.08 16.72
N ILE A 148 -13.29 -8.07 15.82
CA ILE A 148 -13.42 -7.42 14.52
C ILE A 148 -14.43 -8.14 13.62
N ASN A 149 -14.46 -9.47 13.60
CA ASN A 149 -15.42 -10.24 12.80
C ASN A 149 -16.84 -10.14 13.37
N ASP A 150 -16.99 -10.17 14.69
CA ASP A 150 -18.27 -10.01 15.37
C ASP A 150 -18.88 -8.63 15.11
N LEU A 151 -18.05 -7.57 15.07
CA LEU A 151 -18.48 -6.24 14.66
C LEU A 151 -19.01 -6.25 13.22
N GLY A 152 -18.35 -6.96 12.31
CA GLY A 152 -18.83 -7.16 10.94
C GLY A 152 -20.19 -7.85 10.86
N ILE A 153 -20.40 -8.89 11.67
CA ILE A 153 -21.69 -9.59 11.77
C ILE A 153 -22.78 -8.65 12.32
N ALA A 154 -22.49 -7.90 13.39
CA ALA A 154 -23.45 -6.95 13.97
C ALA A 154 -23.84 -5.84 12.98
N LEU A 155 -22.88 -5.30 12.22
CA LEU A 155 -23.18 -4.37 11.12
C LEU A 155 -24.06 -5.03 10.06
N SER A 156 -23.80 -6.29 9.69
CA SER A 156 -24.56 -6.96 8.63
C SER A 156 -26.05 -7.16 8.97
N GLN A 157 -26.37 -7.34 10.26
CA GLN A 157 -27.75 -7.54 10.72
C GLN A 157 -28.55 -6.24 10.82
N THR A 158 -27.87 -5.10 10.90
CA THR A 158 -28.49 -3.76 11.03
C THR A 158 -28.66 -3.05 9.70
N VAL A 159 -27.93 -3.49 8.67
CA VAL A 159 -27.87 -2.83 7.38
C VAL A 159 -28.81 -3.52 6.38
N PRO A 160 -29.72 -2.79 5.71
CA PRO A 160 -30.62 -3.39 4.71
C PRO A 160 -29.81 -3.93 3.52
N LEU A 161 -29.90 -5.24 3.30
CA LEU A 161 -29.09 -5.96 2.33
C LEU A 161 -29.63 -5.76 0.91
N ASN A 162 -29.08 -4.77 0.19
CA ASN A 162 -29.20 -4.62 -1.24
C ASN A 162 -27.84 -4.27 -1.86
N GLN A 163 -27.69 -4.45 -3.18
CA GLN A 163 -26.43 -4.24 -3.90
C GLN A 163 -25.78 -2.87 -3.66
N TYR A 164 -26.57 -1.81 -3.54
CA TYR A 164 -26.08 -0.45 -3.32
C TYR A 164 -25.51 -0.29 -1.92
N VAL A 165 -26.26 -0.75 -0.93
CA VAL A 165 -25.89 -0.66 0.47
C VAL A 165 -24.69 -1.57 0.75
N SER A 166 -24.67 -2.79 0.23
CA SER A 166 -23.53 -3.70 0.37
C SER A 166 -22.24 -3.14 -0.23
N ALA A 167 -22.29 -2.60 -1.45
CA ALA A 167 -21.11 -1.96 -2.06
C ALA A 167 -20.64 -0.73 -1.26
N GLY A 168 -21.58 0.11 -0.80
CA GLY A 168 -21.28 1.27 0.04
C GLY A 168 -20.61 0.86 1.35
N THR A 169 -21.20 -0.10 2.07
CA THR A 169 -20.67 -0.62 3.33
C THR A 169 -19.28 -1.22 3.15
N LEU A 170 -19.03 -2.04 2.11
CA LEU A 170 -17.69 -2.60 1.88
C LEU A 170 -16.65 -1.52 1.59
N THR A 171 -17.03 -0.50 0.83
CA THR A 171 -16.16 0.65 0.58
C THR A 171 -15.81 1.35 1.88
N ILE A 172 -16.81 1.65 2.74
CA ILE A 172 -16.61 2.31 4.03
C ILE A 172 -15.75 1.46 4.96
N VAL A 173 -16.01 0.15 5.06
CA VAL A 173 -15.21 -0.78 5.85
C VAL A 173 -13.76 -0.79 5.37
N GLY A 174 -13.54 -0.87 4.05
CA GLY A 174 -12.20 -0.79 3.47
C GLY A 174 -11.50 0.53 3.81
N VAL A 175 -12.19 1.67 3.68
CA VAL A 175 -11.64 2.98 4.07
C VAL A 175 -11.29 3.00 5.55
N ILE A 176 -12.21 2.65 6.45
CA ILE A 176 -12.00 2.67 7.91
C ILE A 176 -10.83 1.79 8.30
N THR A 177 -10.77 0.57 7.77
CA THR A 177 -9.68 -0.35 8.06
C THR A 177 -8.35 0.14 7.51
N GLY A 178 -8.33 0.78 6.34
CA GLY A 178 -7.14 1.40 5.78
C GLY A 178 -6.72 2.71 6.45
N LEU A 179 -7.53 3.32 7.33
CA LEU A 179 -7.14 4.54 8.06
C LEU A 179 -5.92 4.31 8.97
N ASP A 180 -5.63 3.06 9.30
CA ASP A 180 -4.49 2.64 10.07
C ASP A 180 -3.14 2.74 9.28
N GLY A 181 -3.22 3.09 7.98
CA GLY A 181 -2.07 3.20 7.07
C GLY A 181 -1.55 1.86 6.57
N SER A 182 -2.35 0.81 6.68
CA SER A 182 -2.09 -0.49 6.08
C SER A 182 -3.13 -0.76 5.00
N GLY A 183 -2.67 -1.12 3.79
CA GLY A 183 -3.57 -1.62 2.75
C GLY A 183 -4.04 -3.06 2.99
N PHE A 184 -3.49 -3.75 4.00
CA PHE A 184 -3.69 -5.17 4.23
C PHE A 184 -4.50 -5.50 5.48
N SER A 185 -4.56 -4.57 6.45
CA SER A 185 -5.31 -4.74 7.70
C SER A 185 -6.77 -5.09 7.44
N GLY A 186 -7.40 -4.41 6.48
CA GLY A 186 -8.81 -4.62 6.12
C GLY A 186 -9.15 -5.91 5.40
N ILE A 187 -8.18 -6.76 5.00
CA ILE A 187 -8.45 -7.91 4.12
C ILE A 187 -9.36 -8.94 4.78
N SER A 188 -9.12 -9.27 6.06
CA SER A 188 -9.93 -10.26 6.77
C SER A 188 -11.36 -9.76 6.98
N LEU A 189 -11.53 -8.52 7.48
CA LEU A 189 -12.84 -7.93 7.70
C LEU A 189 -13.62 -7.72 6.40
N ALA A 190 -12.97 -7.20 5.35
CA ALA A 190 -13.59 -7.02 4.04
C ALA A 190 -14.02 -8.37 3.45
N GLY A 191 -13.19 -9.42 3.56
CA GLY A 191 -13.52 -10.77 3.11
C GLY A 191 -14.70 -11.38 3.87
N SER A 192 -14.71 -11.29 5.20
CA SER A 192 -15.79 -11.79 6.06
C SER A 192 -17.13 -11.12 5.75
N ILE A 193 -17.17 -9.78 5.66
CA ILE A 193 -18.41 -9.04 5.36
C ILE A 193 -18.85 -9.28 3.91
N ALA A 194 -17.91 -9.32 2.96
CA ALA A 194 -18.23 -9.63 1.57
C ALA A 194 -18.82 -11.03 1.40
N ASN A 195 -18.32 -12.04 2.14
CA ASN A 195 -18.87 -13.38 2.12
C ASN A 195 -20.30 -13.42 2.69
N LEU A 196 -20.54 -12.73 3.79
CA LEU A 196 -21.88 -12.62 4.40
C LEU A 196 -22.87 -11.94 3.44
N PHE A 197 -22.51 -10.76 2.92
CA PHE A 197 -23.37 -10.02 2.00
C PHE A 197 -23.58 -10.74 0.68
N GLY A 198 -22.54 -11.34 0.12
CA GLY A 198 -22.68 -12.09 -1.13
C GLY A 198 -23.53 -13.36 -0.97
N THR A 199 -23.44 -14.03 0.18
CA THR A 199 -24.34 -15.16 0.49
C THR A 199 -25.78 -14.71 0.63
N ALA A 200 -26.03 -13.58 1.28
CA ALA A 200 -27.38 -13.03 1.45
C ALA A 200 -27.99 -12.49 0.15
N LEU A 201 -27.17 -11.88 -0.72
CA LEU A 201 -27.58 -11.42 -2.06
C LEU A 201 -27.70 -12.57 -3.07
N GLY A 202 -27.03 -13.69 -2.82
CA GLY A 202 -26.95 -14.84 -3.71
C GLY A 202 -25.88 -14.72 -4.80
N ASN A 203 -25.12 -13.62 -4.84
CA ASN A 203 -24.04 -13.37 -5.80
C ASN A 203 -23.01 -12.36 -5.25
N GLY A 204 -21.97 -12.04 -6.01
CA GLY A 204 -21.17 -10.83 -5.75
C GLY A 204 -20.08 -10.88 -4.68
N THR A 205 -19.87 -12.01 -3.99
CA THR A 205 -18.81 -12.15 -2.96
C THR A 205 -17.43 -11.70 -3.45
N ALA A 206 -17.04 -12.10 -4.66
CA ALA A 206 -15.75 -11.72 -5.24
C ALA A 206 -15.66 -10.21 -5.51
N THR A 207 -16.71 -9.62 -6.07
CA THR A 207 -16.81 -8.18 -6.36
C THR A 207 -16.76 -7.35 -5.07
N LEU A 208 -17.51 -7.76 -4.05
CA LEU A 208 -17.53 -7.10 -2.74
C LEU A 208 -16.19 -7.20 -2.01
N THR A 209 -15.54 -8.38 -2.08
CA THR A 209 -14.21 -8.59 -1.51
C THR A 209 -13.20 -7.68 -2.21
N ALA A 210 -13.19 -7.67 -3.54
CA ALA A 210 -12.31 -6.83 -4.33
C ALA A 210 -12.54 -5.34 -4.05
N LEU A 211 -13.80 -4.91 -3.93
CA LEU A 211 -14.14 -3.53 -3.61
C LEU A 211 -13.60 -3.10 -2.24
N GLY A 212 -13.82 -3.91 -1.20
CA GLY A 212 -13.32 -3.63 0.15
C GLY A 212 -11.79 -3.60 0.20
N GLN A 213 -11.12 -4.54 -0.47
CA GLN A 213 -9.65 -4.58 -0.56
C GLN A 213 -9.09 -3.36 -1.31
N ILE A 214 -9.69 -3.01 -2.46
CA ILE A 214 -9.29 -1.81 -3.20
C ILE A 214 -9.47 -0.57 -2.33
N ALA A 215 -10.58 -0.45 -1.59
CA ALA A 215 -10.82 0.68 -0.70
C ALA A 215 -9.77 0.76 0.44
N ALA A 216 -9.39 -0.37 1.04
CA ALA A 216 -8.34 -0.42 2.05
C ALA A 216 -6.96 -0.03 1.48
N ILE A 217 -6.57 -0.61 0.35
CA ILE A 217 -5.28 -0.33 -0.30
C ILE A 217 -5.20 1.13 -0.75
N TRP A 218 -6.26 1.69 -1.32
CA TRP A 218 -6.27 3.09 -1.75
C TRP A 218 -6.60 4.06 -0.62
N THR A 219 -6.71 3.61 0.62
CA THR A 219 -6.73 4.49 1.79
C THR A 219 -5.39 4.38 2.51
N GLY A 220 -5.09 3.18 3.00
CA GLY A 220 -3.94 2.88 3.84
C GLY A 220 -2.69 2.44 3.08
N GLY A 221 -2.79 1.90 1.87
CA GLY A 221 -1.65 1.39 1.10
C GLY A 221 -0.76 2.45 0.45
N GLY A 222 -0.72 3.67 0.99
CA GLY A 222 0.19 4.73 0.55
C GLY A 222 -0.43 5.79 -0.35
N THR A 223 -1.62 6.28 -0.01
CA THR A 223 -2.34 7.28 -0.81
C THR A 223 -2.99 8.38 0.01
N LEU A 224 -3.83 8.06 1.00
CA LEU A 224 -4.50 9.06 1.85
C LEU A 224 -3.82 9.26 3.20
N ILE A 225 -3.18 8.22 3.72
CA ILE A 225 -2.63 8.22 5.06
C ILE A 225 -1.17 8.68 5.07
N PRO A 226 -0.81 9.79 5.74
CA PRO A 226 0.54 10.38 5.65
C PRO A 226 1.67 9.43 6.03
N TRP A 227 1.47 8.59 7.06
CA TRP A 227 2.52 7.65 7.48
C TRP A 227 2.73 6.50 6.49
N ALA A 228 1.72 6.17 5.67
CA ALA A 228 1.87 5.22 4.57
C ALA A 228 2.57 5.84 3.34
N LEU A 229 2.67 7.17 3.28
CA LEU A 229 3.31 7.92 2.20
C LEU A 229 4.78 8.26 2.47
N ILE A 230 5.29 8.03 3.69
CA ILE A 230 6.65 8.42 4.08
C ILE A 230 7.73 7.90 3.11
N PRO A 231 7.70 6.63 2.64
CA PRO A 231 8.71 6.16 1.68
C PRO A 231 8.72 6.98 0.39
N ALA A 232 7.53 7.21 -0.19
CA ALA A 232 7.40 7.97 -1.44
C ALA A 232 7.75 9.45 -1.23
N ALA A 233 7.29 10.04 -0.13
CA ALA A 233 7.56 11.42 0.25
C ALA A 233 9.07 11.66 0.49
N ALA A 234 9.76 10.72 1.15
CA ALA A 234 11.20 10.77 1.37
C ALA A 234 11.99 10.72 0.05
N ILE A 235 11.60 9.85 -0.88
CA ILE A 235 12.25 9.75 -2.21
C ILE A 235 12.02 11.04 -3.01
N CYS A 236 10.80 11.56 -2.99
CA CYS A 236 10.41 12.78 -3.71
C CYS A 236 10.85 14.07 -3.01
N LYS A 237 11.39 13.98 -1.78
CA LYS A 237 11.77 15.12 -0.92
C LYS A 237 10.62 16.11 -0.71
N VAL A 238 9.42 15.58 -0.48
CA VAL A 238 8.21 16.36 -0.19
C VAL A 238 7.66 15.99 1.18
N ASP A 239 6.83 16.87 1.74
CA ASP A 239 6.12 16.57 2.99
C ASP A 239 5.05 15.46 2.77
N PRO A 240 5.01 14.40 3.61
CA PRO A 240 4.02 13.34 3.48
C PRO A 240 2.57 13.81 3.67
N PHE A 241 2.34 14.84 4.49
CA PHE A 241 0.99 15.39 4.69
C PHE A 241 0.53 16.19 3.47
N GLU A 242 1.42 16.93 2.84
CA GLU A 242 1.13 17.63 1.58
C GLU A 242 0.86 16.63 0.45
N LEU A 243 1.62 15.54 0.39
CA LEU A 243 1.36 14.46 -0.57
C LEU A 243 -0.02 13.82 -0.34
N ALA A 244 -0.37 13.54 0.92
CA ALA A 244 -1.70 13.03 1.30
C ALA A 244 -2.82 14.00 0.89
N ARG A 245 -2.62 15.30 1.15
CA ARG A 245 -3.58 16.35 0.79
C ARG A 245 -3.82 16.42 -0.71
N ARG A 246 -2.75 16.36 -1.52
CA ARG A 246 -2.83 16.35 -2.98
C ARG A 246 -3.53 15.10 -3.53
N ASN A 247 -3.32 13.95 -2.88
CA ASN A 247 -3.97 12.70 -3.24
C ASN A 247 -5.44 12.62 -2.83
N PHE A 248 -5.87 13.42 -1.85
CA PHE A 248 -7.21 13.31 -1.25
C PHE A 248 -8.34 13.30 -2.28
N LEU A 249 -8.47 14.35 -3.09
CA LEU A 249 -9.55 14.44 -4.06
C LEU A 249 -9.47 13.37 -5.17
N PRO A 250 -8.32 13.14 -5.85
CA PRO A 250 -8.20 12.07 -6.84
C PRO A 250 -8.60 10.69 -6.33
N VAL A 251 -8.23 10.38 -5.09
CA VAL A 251 -8.53 9.08 -4.48
C VAL A 251 -10.00 8.99 -4.10
N ILE A 252 -10.58 10.00 -3.44
CA ILE A 252 -12.00 10.00 -3.08
C ILE A 252 -12.89 9.86 -4.32
N ILE A 253 -12.57 10.58 -5.41
CA ILE A 253 -13.29 10.45 -6.69
C ILE A 253 -13.13 9.04 -7.25
N GLY A 254 -11.91 8.49 -7.22
CA GLY A 254 -11.64 7.12 -7.64
C GLY A 254 -12.46 6.09 -6.86
N LEU A 255 -12.53 6.23 -5.53
CA LEU A 255 -13.30 5.35 -4.66
C LEU A 255 -14.78 5.42 -5.00
N ILE A 256 -15.36 6.63 -5.08
CA ILE A 256 -16.77 6.83 -5.46
C ILE A 256 -17.09 6.16 -6.81
N VAL A 257 -16.28 6.43 -7.84
CA VAL A 257 -16.49 5.83 -9.16
C VAL A 257 -16.34 4.31 -9.12
N THR A 258 -15.37 3.79 -8.37
CA THR A 258 -15.15 2.34 -8.24
C THR A 258 -16.32 1.67 -7.51
N THR A 259 -16.86 2.29 -6.47
CA THR A 259 -18.06 1.82 -5.77
C THR A 259 -19.27 1.81 -6.69
N ILE A 260 -19.50 2.87 -7.47
CA ILE A 260 -20.58 2.93 -8.45
C ILE A 260 -20.44 1.82 -9.48
N VAL A 261 -19.23 1.60 -10.02
CA VAL A 261 -18.97 0.50 -10.96
C VAL A 261 -19.25 -0.85 -10.31
N ALA A 262 -18.84 -1.07 -9.06
CA ALA A 262 -19.14 -2.30 -8.35
C ALA A 262 -20.64 -2.52 -8.16
N MET A 263 -21.43 -1.46 -7.90
CA MET A 263 -22.89 -1.55 -7.82
C MET A 263 -23.55 -2.01 -9.13
N PHE A 264 -22.93 -1.73 -10.28
CA PHE A 264 -23.42 -2.22 -11.59
C PHE A 264 -22.95 -3.64 -11.94
N ILE A 265 -21.89 -4.13 -11.28
CA ILE A 265 -21.34 -5.48 -11.49
C ILE A 265 -22.02 -6.52 -10.59
N LEU A 266 -22.48 -6.09 -9.42
CA LEU A 266 -23.30 -6.87 -8.48
C LEU A 266 -24.65 -7.25 -9.09
#